data_AF-A0A1H7EWW0-F1
#
_entry.id   AF-A0A1H7EWW0-F1
#
_cell.length_a   1.000
_cell.length_b   1.000
_cell.length_c   1.000
_cell.angle_alpha   90.00
_cell.angle_beta   90.00
_cell.angle_gamma   90.00
#
_symmetry.space_group_name_H-M   'P 1'
#
loop_
_entity.id
_entity.type
_entity.pdbx_description
1 polymer ?
#
loop_
_entity_poly.entity_id
_entity_poly.type
_entity_poly.pdbx_seq_one_letter_code
_entity_poly.pdbx_strand_id
1 'polypeptide(L)'
;MMKTLQIRVSGRVQGVGFRPFVYRLARDLNLVGQVSNTQGGVNIHLQGAQPALEDFKHRLLMQAPVHARVSACQEDWLDTSAYQAFTIEPSLNSQETLSLEAPLDTRPCPACLEEMFNPQDRRWRYPFINCTQCGPRYTLMRQRPYDRPQ
;
A
#
# COMPACT_ATOMS: atom_id res chain seq x y z
N MET A 1 14.85 22.53 -5.80
CA MET A 1 13.86 22.95 -4.78
C MET A 1 13.09 21.72 -4.31
N MET A 2 12.80 21.62 -3.02
CA MET A 2 11.95 20.54 -2.50
C MET A 2 10.49 20.84 -2.84
N LYS A 3 9.81 19.88 -3.46
CA LYS A 3 8.38 19.97 -3.74
C LYS A 3 7.64 18.95 -2.89
N THR A 4 6.37 19.23 -2.60
CA THR A 4 5.48 18.26 -1.99
C THR A 4 4.44 17.82 -3.01
N LEU A 5 4.23 16.52 -3.11
CA LEU A 5 3.27 15.88 -4.00
C LEU A 5 2.32 15.04 -3.16
N GLN A 6 1.03 15.31 -3.28
CA GLN A 6 -0.03 14.45 -2.78
C GLN A 6 -0.53 13.58 -3.92
N ILE A 7 -0.66 12.28 -3.66
CA ILE A 7 -1.22 11.30 -4.59
C ILE A 7 -2.37 10.58 -3.91
N ARG A 8 -3.58 10.65 -4.49
CA ARG A 8 -4.72 9.83 -4.09
C ARG A 8 -4.88 8.69 -5.08
N VAL A 9 -4.78 7.46 -4.59
CA VAL A 9 -4.88 6.24 -5.40
C VAL A 9 -6.15 5.49 -5.01
N SER A 10 -6.98 5.14 -6.00
CA SER A 10 -8.18 4.31 -5.80
C SER A 10 -8.16 3.04 -6.66
N GLY A 11 -9.12 2.14 -6.42
CA GLY A 11 -9.17 0.80 -7.01
C GLY A 11 -8.95 -0.29 -5.97
N ARG A 12 -8.42 -1.46 -6.37
CA ARG A 12 -8.07 -2.55 -5.44
C ARG A 12 -6.69 -2.29 -4.84
N VAL A 13 -6.60 -1.38 -3.89
CA VAL A 13 -5.31 -0.94 -3.30
C VAL A 13 -5.21 -1.16 -1.79
N GLN A 14 -6.28 -1.66 -1.15
CA GLN A 14 -6.27 -2.01 0.28
C GLN A 14 -6.24 -3.51 0.51
N GLY A 15 -5.58 -3.96 1.58
CA GLY A 15 -5.41 -5.38 1.88
C GLY A 15 -4.46 -6.14 0.94
N VAL A 16 -3.78 -5.45 0.03
CA VAL A 16 -2.90 -6.04 -1.01
C VAL A 16 -1.41 -5.72 -0.81
N GLY A 17 -1.04 -5.21 0.36
CA GLY A 17 0.35 -4.82 0.66
C GLY A 17 0.79 -3.49 0.04
N PHE A 18 -0.15 -2.62 -0.35
CA PHE A 18 0.15 -1.34 -1.02
C PHE A 18 0.90 -0.36 -0.11
N ARG A 19 0.49 -0.18 1.15
CA ARG A 19 1.20 0.70 2.12
C ARG A 19 2.68 0.29 2.32
N PRO A 20 3.02 -1.00 2.59
CA PRO A 20 4.42 -1.44 2.60
C PRO A 20 5.17 -1.22 1.29
N PHE A 21 4.51 -1.38 0.14
CA PHE A 21 5.11 -1.12 -1.17
C PHE A 21 5.48 0.36 -1.33
N VAL A 22 4.53 1.26 -1.06
CA VAL A 22 4.75 2.72 -1.08
C VAL A 22 5.88 3.13 -0.14
N TYR A 23 5.91 2.58 1.09
CA TYR A 23 6.96 2.84 2.06
C TYR A 23 8.35 2.46 1.54
N ARG A 24 8.50 1.25 0.95
CA ARG A 24 9.78 0.81 0.37
C ARG A 24 10.19 1.69 -0.80
N LEU A 25 9.27 1.97 -1.71
CA LEU A 25 9.53 2.79 -2.89
C LEU A 25 9.97 4.21 -2.51
N ALA A 26 9.31 4.82 -1.52
CA ALA A 26 9.70 6.14 -1.03
C ALA A 26 11.11 6.13 -0.43
N ARG A 27 11.45 5.09 0.34
CA ARG A 27 12.79 4.93 0.91
C ARG A 27 13.86 4.72 -0.15
N ASP A 28 13.60 3.90 -1.15
CA ASP A 28 14.56 3.62 -2.24
C ASP A 28 14.90 4.89 -3.04
N LEU A 29 13.96 5.84 -3.09
CA LEU A 29 14.12 7.13 -3.78
C LEU A 29 14.51 8.28 -2.84
N ASN A 30 14.83 7.99 -1.57
CA ASN A 30 15.16 8.98 -0.53
C ASN A 30 14.10 10.10 -0.38
N LEU A 31 12.82 9.73 -0.48
CA LEU A 31 11.68 10.63 -0.29
C LEU A 31 11.18 10.54 1.16
N VAL A 32 10.70 11.66 1.68
CA VAL A 32 10.05 11.76 3.01
C VAL A 32 8.57 12.04 2.84
N GLY A 33 7.74 11.75 3.84
CA GLY A 33 6.29 11.83 3.67
C GLY A 33 5.50 10.84 4.51
N GLN A 34 4.30 10.50 4.05
CA GLN A 34 3.44 9.57 4.74
C GLN A 34 2.52 8.84 3.77
N VAL A 35 2.04 7.66 4.19
CA VAL A 35 1.00 6.92 3.49
C VAL A 35 -0.07 6.43 4.48
N SER A 36 -1.34 6.62 4.12
CA SER A 36 -2.49 6.18 4.92
C SER A 36 -3.57 5.56 4.04
N ASN A 37 -4.30 4.58 4.56
CA ASN A 37 -5.54 4.15 3.92
C ASN A 37 -6.65 5.16 4.24
N THR A 38 -7.56 5.38 3.30
CA THR A 38 -8.75 6.24 3.46
C THR A 38 -10.02 5.47 3.08
N GLN A 39 -11.21 6.05 3.22
CA GLN A 39 -12.43 5.38 2.75
C GLN A 39 -12.49 5.22 1.23
N GLY A 40 -11.74 6.05 0.49
CA GLY A 40 -11.68 6.08 -0.97
C GLY A 40 -10.47 5.38 -1.59
N GLY A 41 -9.44 5.03 -0.80
CA GLY A 41 -8.27 4.33 -1.32
C GLY A 41 -7.04 4.48 -0.45
N VAL A 42 -5.93 4.93 -1.05
CA VAL A 42 -4.68 5.22 -0.37
C VAL A 42 -4.31 6.67 -0.64
N ASN A 43 -4.04 7.42 0.42
CA ASN A 43 -3.50 8.77 0.34
C ASN A 43 -1.99 8.72 0.61
N ILE A 44 -1.22 9.34 -0.27
CA ILE A 44 0.24 9.36 -0.23
C ILE A 44 0.68 10.82 -0.26
N HIS A 45 1.49 11.24 0.70
CA HIS A 45 2.17 12.52 0.66
C HIS A 45 3.66 12.26 0.55
N LEU A 46 4.33 12.93 -0.38
CA LEU A 46 5.76 12.79 -0.63
C LEU A 46 6.39 14.16 -0.76
N GLN A 47 7.58 14.31 -0.22
CA GLN A 47 8.39 15.49 -0.34
C GLN A 47 9.81 15.11 -0.73
N GLY A 48 10.36 15.84 -1.69
CA GLY A 48 11.72 15.62 -2.16
C GLY A 48 12.06 16.40 -3.43
N ALA A 49 13.11 15.97 -4.10
CA ALA A 49 13.50 16.54 -5.39
C ALA A 49 12.49 16.14 -6.47
N GLN A 50 12.14 17.07 -7.36
CA GLN A 50 11.16 16.82 -8.42
C GLN A 50 11.46 15.58 -9.28
N PRO A 51 12.70 15.30 -9.72
CA PRO A 51 12.99 14.09 -10.48
C PRO A 51 12.69 12.80 -9.72
N ALA A 52 12.93 12.78 -8.40
CA ALA A 52 12.64 11.61 -7.56
C ALA A 52 11.12 11.42 -7.37
N LEU A 53 10.36 12.52 -7.27
CA LEU A 53 8.89 12.46 -7.23
C LEU A 53 8.31 11.93 -8.56
N GLU A 54 8.88 12.35 -9.69
CA GLU A 54 8.47 11.86 -11.01
C GLU A 54 8.81 10.37 -11.20
N ASP A 55 10.01 9.92 -10.77
CA ASP A 55 10.38 8.49 -10.78
C ASP A 55 9.47 7.66 -9.85
N PHE A 56 9.14 8.21 -8.68
CA PHE A 56 8.19 7.57 -7.76
C PHE A 56 6.85 7.32 -8.44
N LYS A 57 6.28 8.33 -9.13
CA LYS A 57 4.99 8.18 -9.82
C LYS A 57 5.04 7.09 -10.88
N HIS A 58 6.09 7.08 -11.69
CA HIS A 58 6.25 6.08 -12.73
C HIS A 58 6.33 4.66 -12.13
N ARG A 59 7.15 4.47 -11.09
CA ARG A 59 7.29 3.16 -10.42
C ARG A 59 6.06 2.75 -9.63
N LEU A 60 5.31 3.69 -9.05
CA LEU A 60 4.08 3.43 -8.31
C LEU A 60 3.07 2.67 -9.18
N LEU A 61 2.93 3.05 -10.45
CA LEU A 61 2.01 2.43 -11.40
C LEU A 61 2.60 1.16 -12.03
N MET A 62 3.89 1.18 -12.39
CA MET A 62 4.54 0.05 -13.10
C MET A 62 4.90 -1.13 -12.20
N GLN A 63 5.14 -0.89 -10.92
CA GLN A 63 5.63 -1.89 -9.96
C GLN A 63 4.62 -2.16 -8.85
N ALA A 64 3.35 -1.78 -9.06
CA ALA A 64 2.28 -2.03 -8.11
C ALA A 64 2.22 -3.53 -7.72
N PRO A 65 1.87 -3.87 -6.46
CA PRO A 65 1.75 -5.26 -6.05
C PRO A 65 0.86 -6.07 -6.99
N VAL A 66 1.17 -7.35 -7.19
CA VAL A 66 0.47 -8.21 -8.18
C VAL A 66 -1.06 -8.28 -8.01
N HIS A 67 -1.56 -8.13 -6.78
CA HIS A 67 -3.00 -8.11 -6.48
C HIS A 67 -3.56 -6.69 -6.39
N ALA A 68 -2.73 -5.67 -6.45
CA ALA A 68 -3.17 -4.30 -6.55
C ALA A 68 -3.70 -4.01 -7.96
N ARG A 69 -4.78 -3.26 -8.03
CA ARG A 69 -5.25 -2.66 -9.29
C ARG A 69 -5.54 -1.19 -9.03
N VAL A 70 -4.74 -0.33 -9.64
CA VAL A 70 -4.95 1.11 -9.60
C VAL A 70 -5.98 1.47 -10.66
N SER A 71 -7.14 1.97 -10.22
CA SER A 71 -8.23 2.36 -11.12
C SER A 71 -8.22 3.87 -11.40
N ALA A 72 -7.82 4.68 -10.42
CA ALA A 72 -7.56 6.10 -10.62
C ALA A 72 -6.39 6.56 -9.74
N CYS A 73 -5.68 7.57 -10.23
CA CYS A 73 -4.57 8.23 -9.56
C CYS A 73 -4.74 9.74 -9.76
N GLN A 74 -4.93 10.48 -8.68
CA GLN A 74 -5.02 11.93 -8.68
C GLN A 74 -3.77 12.51 -8.02
N GLU A 75 -3.25 13.60 -8.57
CA GLU A 75 -1.99 14.21 -8.16
C GLU A 75 -2.21 15.70 -7.90
N ASP A 76 -1.80 16.16 -6.72
CA ASP A 76 -1.83 17.58 -6.35
C ASP A 76 -0.45 18.00 -5.85
N TRP A 77 0.07 19.09 -6.40
CA TRP A 77 1.32 19.70 -5.93
C TRP A 77 1.01 20.69 -4.81
N LEU A 78 1.74 20.58 -3.69
CA LEU A 78 1.53 21.39 -2.50
C LEU A 78 2.76 22.23 -2.15
N ASP A 79 2.51 23.42 -1.62
CA ASP A 79 3.54 24.33 -1.11
C ASP A 79 4.03 23.86 0.26
N THR A 80 5.05 23.01 0.22
CA THR A 80 5.91 22.60 1.35
C THR A 80 5.22 22.10 2.61
N SER A 81 5.27 20.78 2.81
CA SER A 81 5.13 20.17 4.13
C SER A 81 6.51 20.02 4.79
N ALA A 82 6.60 19.85 6.11
CA ALA A 82 7.86 19.57 6.80
C ALA A 82 7.89 18.10 7.24
N TYR A 83 8.20 17.19 6.32
CA TYR A 83 8.38 15.78 6.66
C TYR A 83 9.86 15.51 7.00
N GLN A 84 10.09 14.78 8.09
CA GLN A 84 11.45 14.38 8.52
C GLN A 84 11.81 12.96 8.08
N ALA A 85 10.80 12.10 7.90
CA ALA A 85 10.94 10.71 7.49
C ALA A 85 9.71 10.30 6.67
N PHE A 86 9.77 9.11 6.09
CA PHE A 86 8.58 8.49 5.49
C PHE A 86 7.90 7.55 6.50
N THR A 87 6.62 7.75 6.80
CA THR A 87 5.86 6.96 7.78
C THR A 87 4.63 6.27 7.18
N ILE A 88 4.21 5.16 7.78
CA ILE A 88 2.90 4.55 7.50
C ILE A 88 1.97 5.00 8.61
N GLU A 89 1.05 5.91 8.28
CA GLU A 89 0.12 6.50 9.24
C GLU A 89 -1.13 5.62 9.42
N PRO A 90 -1.85 5.78 10.56
CA PRO A 90 -3.14 5.16 10.77
C PRO A 90 -4.13 5.47 9.66
N SER A 91 -5.11 4.59 9.46
CA SER A 91 -6.17 4.84 8.49
C SER A 91 -6.99 6.08 8.86
N LEU A 92 -7.25 6.93 7.87
CA LEU A 92 -8.04 8.15 8.03
C LEU A 92 -9.50 7.90 7.63
N ASN A 93 -10.43 8.30 8.48
CA ASN A 93 -11.84 8.34 8.13
C ASN A 93 -12.12 9.61 7.32
N SER A 94 -12.10 9.49 5.99
CA SER A 94 -12.45 10.56 5.05
C SER A 94 -13.91 10.43 4.60
N GLN A 95 -14.56 11.55 4.27
CA GLN A 95 -15.88 11.55 3.60
C GLN A 95 -15.82 11.18 2.10
N GLU A 96 -14.62 10.92 1.55
CA GLU A 96 -14.43 10.61 0.13
C GLU A 96 -14.97 9.22 -0.25
N THR A 97 -15.91 9.21 -1.20
CA THR A 97 -16.57 8.02 -1.76
C THR A 97 -15.95 7.60 -3.10
N LEU A 98 -14.63 7.44 -3.16
CA LEU A 98 -14.02 6.85 -4.35
C LEU A 98 -14.31 5.34 -4.41
N SER A 99 -14.56 4.82 -5.61
CA SER A 99 -14.89 3.42 -5.87
C SER A 99 -13.72 2.49 -5.51
N LEU A 100 -13.74 1.93 -4.31
CA LEU A 100 -12.79 0.90 -3.90
C LEU A 100 -13.32 -0.48 -4.26
N GLU A 101 -12.55 -1.20 -5.06
CA GLU A 101 -12.84 -2.58 -5.40
C GLU A 101 -12.51 -3.50 -4.22
N ALA A 102 -13.34 -4.50 -3.98
CA ALA A 102 -13.08 -5.48 -2.94
C ALA A 102 -11.79 -6.27 -3.24
N PRO A 103 -10.92 -6.50 -2.23
CA PRO A 103 -9.82 -7.43 -2.40
C PRO A 103 -10.37 -8.84 -2.64
N LEU A 104 -9.62 -9.70 -3.32
CA LEU A 104 -10.05 -11.08 -3.54
C LEU A 104 -9.38 -12.00 -2.51
N ASP A 105 -10.12 -13.00 -2.04
CA ASP A 105 -9.52 -14.13 -1.35
C ASP A 105 -8.67 -14.93 -2.35
N THR A 106 -7.50 -15.37 -1.92
CA THR A 106 -6.53 -16.04 -2.79
C THR A 106 -5.94 -17.26 -2.10
N ARG A 107 -5.58 -18.27 -2.90
CA ARG A 107 -4.82 -19.43 -2.42
C ARG A 107 -3.43 -19.01 -1.91
N PRO A 108 -2.79 -19.79 -1.02
CA PRO A 108 -1.39 -19.57 -0.67
C PRO A 108 -0.48 -19.46 -1.91
N CYS A 109 0.40 -18.46 -1.92
CA CYS A 109 1.38 -18.27 -2.99
C CYS A 109 2.54 -19.27 -2.86
N PRO A 110 3.35 -19.47 -3.92
CA PRO A 110 4.48 -20.40 -3.89
C PRO A 110 5.45 -20.14 -2.73
N ALA A 111 5.76 -18.87 -2.42
CA ALA A 111 6.64 -18.51 -1.31
C ALA A 111 6.08 -18.96 0.06
N CYS A 112 4.78 -18.77 0.30
CA CYS A 112 4.16 -19.27 1.53
C CYS A 112 4.13 -20.80 1.58
N LEU A 113 3.93 -21.48 0.45
CA LEU A 113 3.97 -22.94 0.41
C LEU A 113 5.39 -23.46 0.73
N GLU A 114 6.42 -22.82 0.20
CA GLU A 114 7.82 -23.12 0.52
C GLU A 114 8.12 -22.97 2.02
N GLU A 115 7.73 -21.83 2.62
CA GLU A 115 7.84 -21.63 4.08
C GLU A 115 7.05 -22.70 4.87
N MET A 116 5.82 -23.01 4.44
CA MET A 116 4.96 -23.99 5.13
C MET A 116 5.53 -25.40 5.12
N PHE A 117 6.21 -25.79 4.04
CA PHE A 117 6.77 -27.13 3.86
C PHE A 117 8.25 -27.24 4.25
N ASN A 118 8.89 -26.16 4.68
CA ASN A 118 10.28 -26.16 5.17
C ASN A 118 10.35 -26.46 6.68
N PRO A 119 10.95 -27.58 7.13
CA PRO A 119 11.10 -27.92 8.56
C PRO A 119 11.96 -26.94 9.37
N GLN A 120 12.79 -26.13 8.72
CA GLN A 120 13.63 -25.12 9.36
C GLN A 120 12.94 -23.76 9.52
N ASP A 121 11.81 -23.55 8.84
CA ASP A 121 11.07 -22.30 8.95
C ASP A 121 10.22 -22.30 10.23
N ARG A 122 10.12 -21.14 10.89
CA ARG A 122 9.25 -20.95 12.05
C ARG A 122 7.77 -21.21 11.76
N ARG A 123 7.37 -21.17 10.49
CA ARG A 123 6.00 -21.43 10.02
C ARG A 123 5.82 -22.85 9.45
N TRP A 124 6.72 -23.77 9.74
CA TRP A 124 6.59 -25.17 9.34
C TRP A 124 5.21 -25.74 9.76
N ARG A 125 4.46 -26.24 8.78
CA ARG A 125 3.09 -26.79 8.93
C ARG A 125 2.07 -25.81 9.56
N TYR A 126 2.31 -24.50 9.53
CA TYR A 126 1.37 -23.52 10.08
C TYR A 126 0.10 -23.38 9.19
N PRO A 127 -1.10 -23.78 9.67
CA PRO A 127 -2.28 -23.90 8.80
C PRO A 127 -2.87 -22.57 8.30
N PHE A 128 -2.57 -21.46 9.00
CA PHE A 128 -3.10 -20.13 8.66
C PHE A 128 -2.06 -19.25 7.96
N ILE A 129 -1.03 -19.87 7.35
CA ILE A 129 0.02 -19.13 6.66
C ILE A 129 -0.56 -18.28 5.53
N ASN A 130 -0.21 -17.00 5.55
CA ASN A 130 -0.45 -16.08 4.46
C ASN A 130 0.58 -14.94 4.50
N CYS A 131 0.72 -14.24 3.39
CA CYS A 131 1.52 -13.03 3.27
C CYS A 131 0.66 -11.92 2.65
N THR A 132 1.25 -10.75 2.37
CA THR A 132 0.52 -9.64 1.74
C THR A 132 0.00 -9.98 0.32
N GLN A 133 0.54 -11.02 -0.31
CA GLN A 133 0.18 -11.48 -1.66
C GLN A 133 -0.77 -12.68 -1.68
N CYS A 134 -1.18 -13.25 -0.54
CA CYS A 134 -2.03 -14.43 -0.56
C CYS A 134 -2.96 -14.54 0.65
N GLY A 135 -3.87 -15.51 0.61
CA GLY A 135 -4.76 -15.84 1.72
C GLY A 135 -6.09 -15.10 1.68
N PRO A 136 -6.90 -15.26 2.74
CA PRO A 136 -8.21 -14.62 2.83
C PRO A 136 -8.07 -13.10 2.99
N ARG A 137 -9.01 -12.37 2.39
CA ARG A 137 -9.15 -10.92 2.37
C ARG A 137 -10.60 -10.53 2.54
N TYR A 138 -11.41 -10.63 1.49
CA TYR A 138 -12.82 -10.20 1.52
C TYR A 138 -13.59 -10.92 2.62
N THR A 139 -13.41 -12.23 2.74
CA THR A 139 -14.04 -13.05 3.77
C THR A 139 -13.72 -12.63 5.21
N LEU A 140 -12.62 -11.91 5.45
CA LEU A 140 -12.22 -11.44 6.78
C LEU A 140 -12.41 -9.94 6.98
N MET A 141 -12.71 -9.18 5.93
CA MET A 141 -12.81 -7.72 6.01
C MET A 141 -14.19 -7.33 6.55
N ARG A 142 -14.23 -6.68 7.72
CA ARG A 142 -15.49 -6.23 8.33
C ARG A 142 -15.93 -4.85 7.87
N GLN A 143 -14.99 -3.93 7.70
CA GLN A 143 -15.25 -2.55 7.32
C GLN A 143 -14.04 -1.95 6.60
N ARG A 144 -14.20 -0.72 6.13
CA ARG A 144 -13.15 0.09 5.50
C ARG A 144 -12.90 1.37 6.31
N PRO A 145 -11.67 1.91 6.31
CA PRO A 145 -10.48 1.44 5.59
C PRO A 145 -9.89 0.15 6.19
N TYR A 146 -9.27 -0.70 5.36
CA TYR A 146 -8.74 -1.98 5.84
C TYR A 146 -7.57 -1.76 6.81
N ASP A 147 -7.77 -2.19 8.05
CA ASP A 147 -6.74 -2.35 9.06
C ASP A 147 -6.96 -3.61 9.87
N ARG A 148 -5.88 -4.22 10.35
CA ARG A 148 -5.91 -5.51 11.04
C ARG A 148 -6.82 -5.57 12.29
N PRO A 149 -6.94 -4.52 13.13
CA PRO A 149 -7.80 -4.57 14.31
C PRO A 149 -9.30 -4.59 14.01
N GLN A 150 -9.71 -4.34 12.76
CA GLN A 150 -11.11 -4.12 12.37
C GLN A 150 -11.75 -5.37 11.75
#